data_AF-A0A924ZRX1-F1
#
_entry.id   AF-A0A924ZRX1-F1
#
_cell.length_a   1.000
_cell.length_b   1.000
_cell.length_c   1.000
_cell.angle_alpha   90.00
_cell.angle_beta   90.00
_cell.angle_gamma   90.00
#
_symmetry.space_group_name_H-M   'P 1'
#
loop_
_entity.id
_entity.type
_entity.pdbx_description
1 polymer ?
#
loop_
_entity_poly.entity_id
_entity_poly.type
_entity_poly.pdbx_seq_one_letter_code
_entity_poly.pdbx_strand_id
1 'polypeptide(L)'
;MVLKGNIFKEDGKTPISNALVEIWHCDENEVYDNASDEYKYRGGQRTKADGKYEFKSILPVPYKANPKDEASWRLAHIHMRVSVPNQQDLITQLYFKNGKYVDTDKWASDPKAINRILNISKNKLGESEIVFNVIMSKEIPLDKKVYNKITGLYQVEDDTIFEFTKNDDLLFMKQNGQLRASLKYIGNNTFLGGIDYPKATFELQKDGGVKVIIMRTATKTHNGTKFLKYNR
;
A
#
# COMPACT_ATOMS: atom_id res chain seq x y z
N MET A 1 14.12 -3.93 -19.53
CA MET A 1 12.75 -3.44 -19.33
C MET A 1 12.80 -1.96 -19.01
N VAL A 2 11.86 -1.17 -19.54
CA VAL A 2 11.62 0.22 -19.17
C VAL A 2 10.21 0.33 -18.60
N LEU A 3 10.10 0.73 -17.33
CA LEU A 3 8.85 1.09 -16.68
C LEU A 3 8.74 2.62 -16.63
N LYS A 4 7.71 3.20 -17.24
CA LYS A 4 7.53 4.65 -17.28
C LYS A 4 6.10 5.09 -17.09
N GLY A 5 5.91 6.36 -16.78
CA GLY A 5 4.59 6.96 -16.69
C GLY A 5 4.61 8.38 -16.17
N ASN A 6 3.40 8.88 -15.90
CA ASN A 6 3.15 10.20 -15.34
C ASN A 6 2.37 10.10 -14.03
N ILE A 7 2.70 10.98 -13.09
CA ILE A 7 1.92 11.23 -11.87
C ILE A 7 1.05 12.46 -12.08
N PHE A 8 -0.26 12.30 -11.97
CA PHE A 8 -1.27 13.34 -12.19
C PHE A 8 -2.04 13.66 -10.91
N LYS A 9 -2.59 14.87 -10.86
CA LYS A 9 -3.63 15.26 -9.89
C LYS A 9 -4.94 14.53 -10.18
N GLU A 10 -5.93 14.73 -9.32
CA GLU A 10 -7.26 14.12 -9.39
C GLU A 10 -8.02 14.39 -10.70
N ASP A 11 -7.65 15.44 -11.44
CA ASP A 11 -8.22 15.74 -12.77
C ASP A 11 -7.72 14.80 -13.88
N GLY A 12 -6.75 13.94 -13.57
CA GLY A 12 -6.13 12.99 -14.49
C GLY A 12 -5.31 13.63 -15.61
N LYS A 13 -5.01 14.94 -15.52
CA LYS A 13 -4.36 15.72 -16.60
C LYS A 13 -3.22 16.58 -16.10
N THR A 14 -3.36 17.20 -14.94
CA THR A 14 -2.35 18.11 -14.41
C THR A 14 -1.20 17.32 -13.77
N PRO A 15 0.04 17.44 -14.24
CA PRO A 15 1.17 16.70 -13.68
C PRO A 15 1.50 17.15 -12.25
N ILE A 16 2.02 16.23 -11.46
CA ILE A 16 2.53 16.49 -10.10
C ILE A 16 4.05 16.49 -10.13
N SER A 17 4.66 17.62 -9.79
CA SER A 17 6.09 17.73 -9.50
C SER A 17 6.43 17.26 -8.10
N ASN A 18 7.66 16.81 -7.89
CA ASN A 18 8.19 16.40 -6.58
C ASN A 18 7.43 15.21 -5.95
N ALA A 19 6.73 14.42 -6.75
CA ALA A 19 6.22 13.12 -6.33
C ALA A 19 7.40 12.15 -6.19
N LEU A 20 7.57 11.52 -5.03
CA LEU A 20 8.54 10.45 -4.84
C LEU A 20 7.91 9.15 -5.33
N VAL A 21 8.47 8.58 -6.40
CA VAL A 21 8.11 7.27 -6.95
C VAL A 21 9.18 6.29 -6.57
N GLU A 22 8.80 5.21 -5.89
CA GLU A 22 9.69 4.15 -5.43
C GLU A 22 9.22 2.82 -6.02
N ILE A 23 10.15 2.00 -6.50
CA ILE A 23 9.86 0.65 -6.99
C ILE A 23 10.80 -0.38 -6.35
N TRP A 24 10.32 -1.61 -6.21
CA TRP A 24 11.13 -2.77 -5.86
C TRP A 24 10.55 -4.06 -6.44
N HIS A 25 11.42 -5.01 -6.80
CA HIS A 25 11.03 -6.33 -7.29
C HIS A 25 12.12 -7.37 -7.01
N CYS A 26 11.81 -8.66 -7.19
CA CYS A 26 12.81 -9.73 -7.10
C CYS A 26 13.73 -9.76 -8.32
N ASP A 27 14.90 -10.36 -8.14
CA ASP A 27 15.82 -10.69 -9.23
C ASP A 27 15.34 -11.91 -10.04
N GLU A 28 16.11 -12.31 -11.04
CA GLU A 28 15.88 -13.49 -11.87
C GLU A 28 15.94 -14.84 -11.11
N ASN A 29 16.49 -14.82 -9.88
CA ASN A 29 16.60 -15.98 -8.99
C ASN A 29 15.52 -15.98 -7.90
N GLU A 30 14.46 -15.18 -8.06
CA GLU A 30 13.33 -15.08 -7.14
C GLU A 30 13.67 -14.38 -5.80
N VAL A 31 14.81 -13.70 -5.70
CA VAL A 31 15.32 -13.11 -4.45
C VAL A 31 15.10 -11.60 -4.40
N TYR A 32 14.63 -11.12 -3.25
CA TYR A 32 14.64 -9.70 -2.91
C TYR A 32 15.88 -9.35 -2.12
N ASP A 33 16.68 -8.42 -2.63
CA ASP A 33 17.80 -7.87 -1.88
C ASP A 33 17.29 -6.90 -0.81
N ASN A 34 17.18 -7.37 0.44
CA ASN A 34 16.70 -6.56 1.58
C ASN A 34 17.83 -6.16 2.53
N ALA A 35 19.05 -6.66 2.33
CA ALA A 35 20.09 -6.65 3.35
C ALA A 35 21.46 -6.24 2.82
N SER A 36 21.70 -6.30 1.51
CA SER A 36 22.97 -5.81 0.97
C SER A 36 22.98 -4.28 0.94
N ASP A 37 24.18 -3.71 1.02
CA ASP A 37 24.39 -2.26 0.88
C ASP A 37 24.11 -1.76 -0.55
N GLU A 38 24.00 -2.65 -1.52
CA GLU A 38 23.69 -2.31 -2.91
C GLU A 38 22.19 -2.08 -3.14
N TYR A 39 21.32 -2.70 -2.31
CA TYR A 39 19.87 -2.63 -2.45
C TYR A 39 19.37 -2.89 -3.89
N LYS A 40 19.87 -3.97 -4.51
CA LYS A 40 19.60 -4.31 -5.92
C LYS A 40 18.11 -4.38 -6.20
N TYR A 41 17.75 -3.94 -7.42
CA TYR A 41 16.37 -3.94 -7.91
C TYR A 41 15.39 -3.09 -7.09
N ARG A 42 15.93 -2.06 -6.42
CA ARG A 42 15.17 -0.99 -5.75
C ARG A 42 15.57 0.35 -6.34
N GLY A 43 14.62 1.25 -6.48
CA GLY A 43 14.90 2.59 -7.00
C GLY A 43 13.87 3.60 -6.54
N GLY A 44 14.33 4.82 -6.31
CA GLY A 44 13.50 5.97 -5.97
C GLY A 44 13.86 7.17 -6.82
N GLN A 45 12.87 7.88 -7.33
CA GLN A 45 13.08 9.15 -8.04
C GLN A 45 11.98 10.15 -7.73
N ARG A 46 12.31 11.44 -7.83
CA ARG A 46 11.32 12.51 -7.73
C ARG A 46 10.94 13.01 -9.11
N THR A 47 9.64 13.15 -9.37
CA THR A 47 9.15 13.70 -10.63
C THR A 47 9.55 15.17 -10.78
N LYS A 48 9.84 15.58 -12.02
CA LYS A 48 10.04 17.00 -12.37
C LYS A 48 8.69 17.68 -12.65
N ALA A 49 8.73 18.90 -13.19
CA ALA A 49 7.54 19.69 -13.52
C ALA A 49 6.56 18.98 -14.49
N ASP A 50 7.05 18.08 -15.34
CA ASP A 50 6.23 17.31 -16.28
C ASP A 50 5.60 16.04 -15.66
N GLY A 51 5.86 15.78 -14.38
CA GLY A 51 5.27 14.66 -13.63
C GLY A 51 5.74 13.28 -14.07
N LYS A 52 6.77 13.18 -14.92
CA LYS A 52 7.24 11.90 -15.47
C LYS A 52 8.14 11.15 -14.50
N TYR A 53 8.08 9.83 -14.60
CA TYR A 53 9.05 8.91 -14.00
C TYR A 53 9.45 7.83 -15.01
N GLU A 54 10.68 7.33 -14.89
CA GLU A 54 11.19 6.22 -15.71
C GLU A 54 12.23 5.38 -14.96
N PHE A 55 12.06 4.06 -14.98
CA PHE A 55 13.01 3.10 -14.43
C PHE A 55 13.43 2.10 -15.48
N LYS A 56 14.73 1.84 -15.57
CA LYS A 56 15.29 0.75 -16.39
C LYS A 56 15.74 -0.38 -15.48
N SER A 57 15.25 -1.59 -15.73
CA SER A 57 15.56 -2.79 -14.94
C SER A 57 15.40 -4.06 -15.80
N ILE A 58 15.54 -5.24 -15.20
CA ILE A 58 15.10 -6.52 -15.77
C ILE A 58 13.57 -6.66 -15.69
N LEU A 59 13.00 -7.64 -16.42
CA LEU A 59 11.65 -8.12 -16.11
C LEU A 59 11.74 -9.07 -14.91
N PRO A 60 10.96 -8.88 -13.84
CA PRO A 60 10.98 -9.81 -12.71
C PRO A 60 10.34 -11.15 -13.09
N VAL A 61 10.59 -12.16 -12.27
CA VAL A 61 10.04 -13.51 -12.42
C VAL A 61 8.97 -13.81 -11.35
N PRO A 62 8.08 -14.80 -11.57
CA PRO A 62 7.25 -15.34 -10.51
C PRO A 62 8.10 -15.90 -9.36
N TYR A 63 7.59 -15.87 -8.13
CA TYR A 63 8.28 -16.44 -6.97
C TYR A 63 7.30 -17.01 -5.95
N LYS A 64 7.77 -17.91 -5.08
CA LYS A 64 6.99 -18.41 -3.93
C LYS A 64 7.10 -17.47 -2.74
N ALA A 65 5.96 -16.96 -2.25
CA ALA A 65 5.94 -16.18 -1.02
C ALA A 65 6.23 -17.03 0.24
N ASN A 66 5.93 -18.33 0.17
CA ASN A 66 6.27 -19.30 1.19
C ASN A 66 6.86 -20.55 0.51
N PRO A 67 8.16 -20.85 0.68
CA PRO A 67 8.81 -21.98 0.01
C PRO A 67 8.15 -23.34 0.26
N LYS A 68 7.38 -23.48 1.35
CA LYS A 68 6.71 -24.73 1.75
C LYS A 68 5.26 -24.84 1.28
N ASP A 69 4.74 -23.83 0.58
CA ASP A 69 3.35 -23.77 0.15
C ASP A 69 3.25 -23.56 -1.36
N GLU A 70 2.79 -24.57 -2.09
CA GLU A 70 2.60 -24.49 -3.55
C GLU A 70 1.49 -23.51 -3.95
N ALA A 71 0.54 -23.20 -3.08
CA ALA A 71 -0.45 -22.17 -3.36
C ALA A 71 0.10 -20.74 -3.21
N SER A 72 1.34 -20.59 -2.73
CA SER A 72 1.95 -19.29 -2.46
C SER A 72 2.70 -18.66 -3.65
N TRP A 73 2.62 -19.28 -4.84
CA TRP A 73 3.17 -18.69 -6.06
C TRP A 73 2.52 -17.34 -6.34
N ARG A 74 3.39 -16.35 -6.53
CA ARG A 74 3.03 -15.00 -6.93
C ARG A 74 3.37 -14.80 -8.39
N LEU A 75 2.45 -14.18 -9.14
CA LEU A 75 2.72 -13.73 -10.51
C LEU A 75 3.90 -12.75 -10.49
N ALA A 76 4.73 -12.71 -11.53
CA ALA A 76 5.77 -11.68 -11.68
C ALA A 76 5.19 -10.27 -11.47
N HIS A 77 5.78 -9.47 -10.60
CA HIS A 77 5.29 -8.14 -10.29
C HIS A 77 6.38 -7.15 -9.88
N ILE A 78 6.04 -5.88 -9.99
CA ILE A 78 6.83 -4.76 -9.47
C ILE A 78 6.01 -4.10 -8.37
N HIS A 79 6.57 -3.97 -7.18
CA HIS A 79 5.97 -3.13 -6.16
C HIS A 79 6.23 -1.66 -6.46
N MET A 80 5.27 -0.80 -6.11
CA MET A 80 5.37 0.64 -6.31
C MET A 80 4.79 1.39 -5.10
N ARG A 81 5.50 2.44 -4.67
CA ARG A 81 4.99 3.48 -3.79
C ARG A 81 5.08 4.83 -4.49
N VAL A 82 4.02 5.63 -4.39
CA VAL A 82 4.02 7.03 -4.82
C VAL A 82 3.62 7.90 -3.65
N SER A 83 4.51 8.80 -3.26
CA SER A 83 4.32 9.76 -2.18
C SER A 83 4.35 11.18 -2.71
N VAL A 84 3.33 11.97 -2.37
CA VAL A 84 3.24 13.37 -2.76
C VAL A 84 2.95 14.19 -1.51
N PRO A 85 3.62 15.33 -1.27
CA PRO A 85 3.34 16.16 -0.10
C PRO A 85 1.84 16.52 0.02
N ASN A 86 1.25 16.26 1.20
CA ASN A 86 -0.16 16.52 1.50
C ASN A 86 -1.15 15.76 0.59
N GLN A 87 -0.74 14.59 0.09
CA GLN A 87 -1.60 13.66 -0.61
C GLN A 87 -1.37 12.26 -0.08
N GLN A 88 -2.44 11.49 -0.04
CA GLN A 88 -2.37 10.12 0.39
C GLN A 88 -1.44 9.29 -0.49
N ASP A 89 -0.45 8.66 0.15
CA ASP A 89 0.41 7.66 -0.49
C ASP A 89 -0.37 6.59 -1.24
N LEU A 90 0.07 6.28 -2.45
CA LEU A 90 -0.32 5.07 -3.16
C LEU A 90 0.71 3.99 -2.89
N ILE A 91 0.30 2.87 -2.29
CA ILE A 91 1.08 1.64 -2.22
C ILE A 91 0.39 0.60 -3.08
N THR A 92 1.09 0.08 -4.07
CA THR A 92 0.50 -0.80 -5.07
C THR A 92 1.51 -1.78 -5.67
N GLN A 93 1.02 -2.63 -6.56
CA GLN A 93 1.82 -3.61 -7.29
C GLN A 93 1.39 -3.64 -8.76
N LEU A 94 2.34 -3.82 -9.66
CA LEU A 94 2.11 -3.90 -11.11
C LEU A 94 2.32 -5.34 -11.54
N TYR A 95 1.35 -5.90 -12.24
CA TYR A 95 1.34 -7.24 -12.79
C TYR A 95 1.41 -7.21 -14.31
N PHE A 96 1.62 -8.37 -14.93
CA PHE A 96 1.77 -8.47 -16.38
C PHE A 96 0.76 -9.46 -16.97
N LYS A 97 0.14 -9.08 -18.08
CA LYS A 97 -0.80 -9.95 -18.79
C LYS A 97 -0.16 -11.25 -19.22
N ASN A 98 -0.97 -12.32 -19.22
CA ASN A 98 -0.59 -13.67 -19.64
C ASN A 98 0.60 -14.26 -18.87
N GLY A 99 0.97 -13.68 -17.74
CA GLY A 99 2.02 -14.22 -16.89
C GLY A 99 1.54 -15.46 -16.13
N LYS A 100 2.48 -16.34 -15.81
CA LYS A 100 2.21 -17.53 -15.00
C LYS A 100 1.62 -17.12 -13.66
N TYR A 101 0.57 -17.84 -13.22
CA TYR A 101 -0.17 -17.60 -11.98
C TYR A 101 -1.09 -16.37 -11.96
N VAL A 102 -1.38 -15.71 -13.09
CA VAL A 102 -2.30 -14.56 -13.12
C VAL A 102 -3.67 -14.86 -12.52
N ASP A 103 -4.20 -16.06 -12.74
CA ASP A 103 -5.52 -16.46 -12.23
C ASP A 103 -5.48 -17.01 -10.79
N THR A 104 -4.30 -17.43 -10.30
CA THR A 104 -4.14 -18.10 -9.01
C THR A 104 -3.49 -17.24 -7.94
N ASP A 105 -2.68 -16.24 -8.31
CA ASP A 105 -2.14 -15.27 -7.35
C ASP A 105 -3.29 -14.41 -6.82
N LYS A 106 -3.64 -14.63 -5.55
CA LYS A 106 -4.71 -13.94 -4.82
C LYS A 106 -4.72 -12.41 -5.03
N TRP A 107 -3.56 -11.78 -5.18
CA TRP A 107 -3.46 -10.32 -5.32
C TRP A 107 -3.65 -9.86 -6.76
N ALA A 108 -3.28 -10.68 -7.74
CA ALA A 108 -3.42 -10.37 -9.16
C ALA A 108 -4.81 -10.77 -9.70
N SER A 109 -5.40 -11.84 -9.19
CA SER A 109 -6.73 -12.32 -9.59
C SER A 109 -7.88 -11.56 -8.94
N ASP A 110 -7.58 -10.64 -8.01
CA ASP A 110 -8.59 -9.74 -7.45
C ASP A 110 -9.21 -8.86 -8.56
N PRO A 111 -10.54 -8.76 -8.68
CA PRO A 111 -11.19 -7.92 -9.70
C PRO A 111 -10.75 -6.45 -9.69
N LYS A 112 -10.31 -5.92 -8.54
CA LYS A 112 -9.79 -4.55 -8.39
C LYS A 112 -8.37 -4.38 -8.93
N ALA A 113 -7.66 -5.47 -9.25
CA ALA A 113 -6.32 -5.42 -9.82
C ALA A 113 -6.33 -5.16 -11.33
N ILE A 114 -7.49 -5.14 -12.02
CA ILE A 114 -7.59 -5.05 -13.49
C ILE A 114 -6.78 -3.90 -14.10
N ASN A 115 -6.75 -2.73 -13.44
CA ASN A 115 -6.00 -1.55 -13.90
C ASN A 115 -4.49 -1.63 -13.65
N ARG A 116 -4.03 -2.72 -13.04
CA ARG A 116 -2.63 -2.98 -12.69
C ARG A 116 -2.10 -4.26 -13.33
N ILE A 117 -2.89 -4.93 -14.18
CA ILE A 117 -2.43 -6.04 -15.03
C ILE A 117 -2.07 -5.46 -16.40
N LEU A 118 -0.78 -5.16 -16.59
CA LEU A 118 -0.28 -4.34 -17.68
C LEU A 118 0.18 -5.18 -18.88
N ASN A 119 0.09 -4.58 -20.06
CA ASN A 119 0.73 -5.13 -21.25
C ASN A 119 2.24 -4.81 -21.22
N ILE A 120 3.05 -5.72 -21.73
CA ILE A 120 4.45 -5.47 -22.05
C ILE A 120 4.53 -5.25 -23.56
N SER A 121 4.89 -4.04 -23.98
CA SER A 121 5.15 -3.72 -25.39
C SER A 121 6.66 -3.69 -25.67
N LYS A 122 7.04 -3.38 -26.91
CA LYS A 122 8.43 -3.13 -27.29
C LYS A 122 8.59 -1.66 -27.66
N ASN A 123 9.61 -0.99 -27.12
CA ASN A 123 9.97 0.37 -27.54
C ASN A 123 10.74 0.36 -28.87
N LYS A 124 11.10 1.55 -29.37
CA LYS A 124 11.85 1.71 -30.64
C LYS A 124 13.23 1.03 -30.62
N LEU A 125 13.78 0.75 -29.46
CA LEU A 125 15.06 0.06 -29.27
C LEU A 125 14.90 -1.46 -29.06
N GLY A 126 13.66 -1.98 -29.16
CA GLY A 126 13.36 -3.40 -28.94
C GLY A 126 13.31 -3.82 -27.46
N GLU A 127 13.43 -2.87 -26.53
CA GLU A 127 13.34 -3.14 -25.10
C GLU A 127 11.89 -3.35 -24.69
N SER A 128 11.66 -4.25 -23.72
CA SER A 128 10.34 -4.41 -23.11
C SER A 128 9.93 -3.12 -22.40
N GLU A 129 8.78 -2.56 -22.75
CA GLU A 129 8.25 -1.30 -22.24
C GLU A 129 6.91 -1.52 -21.53
N ILE A 130 6.76 -0.90 -20.36
CA ILE A 130 5.55 -0.92 -19.55
C ILE A 130 5.20 0.52 -19.21
N VAL A 131 3.93 0.89 -19.45
CA VAL A 131 3.41 2.22 -19.15
C VAL A 131 2.38 2.12 -18.04
N PHE A 132 2.56 2.92 -16.99
CA PHE A 132 1.62 3.01 -15.88
C PHE A 132 1.46 4.46 -15.43
N ASN A 133 0.29 5.05 -15.64
CA ASN A 133 0.01 6.40 -15.17
C ASN A 133 -0.70 6.34 -13.82
N VAL A 134 -0.35 7.24 -12.92
CA VAL A 134 -0.92 7.31 -11.57
C VAL A 134 -1.70 8.60 -11.44
N ILE A 135 -2.96 8.47 -11.03
CA ILE A 135 -3.81 9.60 -10.66
C ILE A 135 -3.87 9.63 -9.14
N MET A 136 -3.32 10.69 -8.54
CA MET A 136 -3.37 10.89 -7.11
C MET A 136 -4.70 11.52 -6.72
N SER A 137 -5.31 10.97 -5.68
CA SER A 137 -6.48 11.57 -5.05
C SER A 137 -6.04 12.62 -4.05
N LYS A 138 -6.83 13.69 -3.87
CA LYS A 138 -6.66 14.58 -2.72
C LYS A 138 -6.67 13.75 -1.45
N GLU A 139 -5.77 14.06 -0.53
CA GLU A 139 -5.88 13.56 0.82
C GLU A 139 -7.27 13.93 1.36
N ILE A 140 -7.90 13.02 2.07
CA ILE A 140 -8.91 13.41 3.05
C ILE A 140 -8.11 13.49 4.36
N PRO A 141 -7.44 14.60 4.68
CA PRO A 141 -6.68 14.67 5.91
C PRO A 141 -7.67 14.57 7.06
N LEU A 142 -7.49 13.56 7.92
CA LEU A 142 -8.23 13.56 9.17
C LEU A 142 -7.64 14.66 10.06
N ASP A 143 -8.51 15.48 10.65
CA ASP A 143 -8.12 16.55 11.57
C ASP A 143 -7.17 16.00 12.65
N LYS A 144 -6.04 16.69 12.87
CA LYS A 144 -5.00 16.30 13.84
C LYS A 144 -5.59 16.04 15.24
N LYS A 145 -6.59 16.80 15.66
CA LYS A 145 -7.30 16.60 16.94
C LYS A 145 -8.00 15.25 16.98
N VAL A 146 -8.56 14.80 15.87
CA VAL A 146 -9.20 13.48 15.79
C VAL A 146 -8.15 12.38 15.81
N TYR A 147 -7.03 12.52 15.08
CA TYR A 147 -5.90 11.59 15.19
C TYR A 147 -5.46 11.40 16.64
N ASN A 148 -5.23 12.50 17.38
CA ASN A 148 -4.84 12.44 18.79
C ASN A 148 -5.88 11.71 19.67
N LYS A 149 -7.17 11.87 19.36
CA LYS A 149 -8.25 11.16 20.07
C LYS A 149 -8.22 9.66 19.79
N ILE A 150 -7.96 9.23 18.56
CA ILE A 150 -8.07 7.81 18.17
C ILE A 150 -6.76 7.03 18.36
N THR A 151 -5.58 7.66 18.36
CA THR A 151 -4.31 6.95 18.59
C THR A 151 -4.15 6.56 20.06
N GLY A 152 -3.67 5.36 20.36
CA GLY A 152 -3.52 4.84 21.72
C GLY A 152 -3.73 3.34 21.80
N LEU A 153 -3.88 2.84 23.04
CA LEU A 153 -4.14 1.43 23.30
C LEU A 153 -5.63 1.17 23.54
N TYR A 154 -6.11 0.11 22.92
CA TYR A 154 -7.48 -0.38 22.98
C TYR A 154 -7.48 -1.79 23.54
N GLN A 155 -8.35 -2.01 24.51
CA GLN A 155 -8.66 -3.34 25.01
C GLN A 155 -9.73 -3.90 24.09
N VAL A 156 -9.39 -4.97 23.41
CA VAL A 156 -10.26 -5.80 22.58
C VAL A 156 -10.37 -7.16 23.27
N GLU A 157 -11.49 -7.86 23.08
CA GLU A 157 -11.80 -9.22 23.56
C GLU A 157 -10.61 -10.09 24.04
N ASP A 158 -10.82 -10.84 25.12
CA ASP A 158 -9.88 -11.83 25.68
C ASP A 158 -8.45 -11.30 25.84
N ASP A 159 -8.29 -10.20 26.58
CA ASP A 159 -7.01 -9.54 26.89
C ASP A 159 -6.18 -9.08 25.68
N THR A 160 -6.76 -9.07 24.47
CA THR A 160 -6.04 -8.61 23.27
C THR A 160 -5.91 -7.09 23.25
N ILE A 161 -4.68 -6.61 23.13
CA ILE A 161 -4.40 -5.17 23.03
C ILE A 161 -4.15 -4.80 21.58
N PHE A 162 -4.86 -3.79 21.11
CA PHE A 162 -4.57 -3.11 19.85
C PHE A 162 -3.97 -1.73 20.11
N GLU A 163 -2.89 -1.43 19.40
CA GLU A 163 -2.25 -0.12 19.39
C GLU A 163 -2.47 0.54 18.04
N PHE A 164 -2.95 1.79 18.06
CA PHE A 164 -3.04 2.62 16.87
C PHE A 164 -2.08 3.80 16.98
N THR A 165 -1.16 3.91 16.02
CA THR A 165 -0.17 5.00 15.94
C THR A 165 -0.21 5.66 14.58
N LYS A 166 -0.03 6.98 14.53
CA LYS A 166 0.08 7.71 13.27
C LYS A 166 1.53 7.63 12.78
N ASN A 167 1.71 7.30 11.51
CA ASN A 167 2.97 7.47 10.79
C ASN A 167 2.64 8.06 9.41
N ASP A 168 3.06 9.29 9.15
CA ASP A 168 2.61 10.11 8.02
C ASP A 168 1.09 10.04 7.87
N ASP A 169 0.57 9.70 6.70
CA ASP A 169 -0.88 9.69 6.43
C ASP A 169 -1.58 8.39 6.86
N LEU A 170 -0.82 7.44 7.42
CA LEU A 170 -1.30 6.11 7.75
C LEU A 170 -1.49 5.94 9.25
N LEU A 171 -2.53 5.17 9.60
CA LEU A 171 -2.75 4.68 10.96
C LEU A 171 -2.21 3.26 11.05
N PHE A 172 -1.09 3.08 11.73
CA PHE A 172 -0.50 1.77 11.96
C PHE A 172 -1.26 1.06 13.07
N MET A 173 -1.69 -0.17 12.78
CA MET A 173 -2.39 -1.05 13.70
C MET A 173 -1.44 -2.15 14.15
N LYS A 174 -1.15 -2.22 15.44
CA LYS A 174 -0.43 -3.33 16.06
C LYS A 174 -1.37 -4.15 16.93
N GLN A 175 -1.12 -5.45 17.01
CA GLN A 175 -1.82 -6.36 17.91
C GLN A 175 -0.78 -7.01 18.83
N ASN A 176 -0.92 -6.82 20.14
CA ASN A 176 0.02 -7.30 21.16
C ASN A 176 1.48 -6.95 20.80
N GLY A 177 1.71 -5.70 20.38
CA GLY A 177 3.02 -5.17 20.01
C GLY A 177 3.49 -5.48 18.57
N GLN A 178 2.86 -6.42 17.86
CA GLN A 178 3.24 -6.76 16.48
C GLN A 178 2.51 -5.89 15.46
N LEU A 179 3.24 -5.25 14.52
CA LEU A 179 2.64 -4.52 13.40
C LEU A 179 1.81 -5.48 12.53
N ARG A 180 0.52 -5.17 12.37
CA ARG A 180 -0.42 -5.98 11.58
C ARG A 180 -0.78 -5.36 10.25
N ALA A 181 -1.00 -4.05 10.22
CA ALA A 181 -1.39 -3.35 9.02
C ALA A 181 -1.11 -1.85 9.13
N SER A 182 -0.93 -1.22 7.98
CA SER A 182 -1.14 0.22 7.81
C SER A 182 -2.55 0.45 7.27
N LEU A 183 -3.26 1.42 7.86
CA LEU A 183 -4.65 1.71 7.53
C LEU A 183 -4.76 3.13 6.97
N LYS A 184 -5.40 3.27 5.81
CA LYS A 184 -5.70 4.54 5.14
C LYS A 184 -7.03 5.09 5.65
N TYR A 185 -7.10 6.40 5.92
CA TYR A 185 -8.38 7.05 6.24
C TYR A 185 -9.29 7.10 5.01
N ILE A 186 -10.55 6.70 5.18
CA ILE A 186 -11.55 6.65 4.11
C ILE A 186 -12.81 7.48 4.42
N GLY A 187 -12.76 8.33 5.44
CA GLY A 187 -13.91 9.12 5.89
C GLY A 187 -14.64 8.51 7.09
N ASN A 188 -15.52 9.29 7.73
CA ASN A 188 -16.39 8.86 8.84
C ASN A 188 -15.67 8.13 9.99
N ASN A 189 -14.48 8.61 10.39
CA ASN A 189 -13.62 7.96 11.39
C ASN A 189 -13.26 6.50 11.05
N THR A 190 -13.29 6.13 9.77
CA THR A 190 -13.01 4.78 9.28
C THR A 190 -11.68 4.73 8.55
N PHE A 191 -10.94 3.67 8.80
CA PHE A 191 -9.65 3.37 8.21
C PHE A 191 -9.64 1.96 7.60
N LEU A 192 -8.95 1.81 6.47
CA LEU A 192 -8.94 0.59 5.67
C LEU A 192 -7.51 0.17 5.35
N GLY A 193 -7.17 -1.08 5.65
CA GLY A 193 -5.93 -1.72 5.23
C GLY A 193 -6.12 -2.57 3.97
N GLY A 194 -5.04 -2.74 3.21
CA GLY A 194 -4.94 -3.72 2.11
C GLY A 194 -6.12 -3.71 1.13
N ILE A 195 -6.61 -4.91 0.79
CA ILE A 195 -7.81 -5.14 -0.03
C ILE A 195 -9.00 -5.32 0.93
N ASP A 196 -9.62 -4.20 1.31
CA ASP A 196 -10.83 -4.10 2.15
C ASP A 196 -10.69 -4.48 3.63
N TYR A 197 -9.59 -5.12 4.05
CA TYR A 197 -9.36 -5.53 5.43
C TYR A 197 -7.88 -5.46 5.83
N PRO A 198 -7.56 -5.17 7.11
CA PRO A 198 -8.52 -4.90 8.18
C PRO A 198 -9.14 -3.50 8.09
N LYS A 199 -10.37 -3.35 8.58
CA LYS A 199 -11.09 -2.07 8.64
C LYS A 199 -11.28 -1.68 10.10
N ALA A 200 -10.86 -0.48 10.48
CA ALA A 200 -11.05 0.05 11.83
C ALA A 200 -11.95 1.29 11.78
N THR A 201 -13.05 1.31 12.54
CA THR A 201 -13.93 2.48 12.67
C THR A 201 -13.95 2.95 14.10
N PHE A 202 -13.72 4.25 14.31
CA PHE A 202 -13.65 4.84 15.64
C PHE A 202 -14.90 5.64 15.98
N GLU A 203 -15.47 5.36 17.14
CA GLU A 203 -16.61 6.11 17.69
C GLU A 203 -16.11 7.01 18.82
N LEU A 204 -16.26 8.32 18.63
CA LEU A 204 -15.93 9.31 19.66
C LEU A 204 -17.13 9.51 20.58
N GLN A 205 -16.96 9.21 21.86
CA GLN A 205 -18.03 9.30 22.85
C GLN A 205 -18.09 10.69 23.49
N LYS A 206 -19.27 11.08 24.01
CA LYS A 206 -19.50 12.40 24.62
C LYS A 206 -18.67 12.64 25.88
N ASP A 207 -18.32 11.57 26.60
CA ASP A 207 -17.47 11.56 27.79
C ASP A 207 -15.96 11.63 27.47
N GLY A 208 -15.59 11.71 26.18
CA GLY A 208 -14.20 11.71 25.74
C GLY A 208 -13.55 10.32 25.70
N GLY A 209 -14.33 9.26 25.87
CA GLY A 209 -13.98 7.88 25.54
C GLY A 209 -13.95 7.65 24.02
N VAL A 210 -13.27 6.58 23.60
CA VAL A 210 -13.22 6.17 22.19
C VAL A 210 -13.41 4.67 22.10
N LYS A 211 -14.36 4.23 21.27
CA LYS A 211 -14.52 2.82 20.90
C LYS A 211 -13.94 2.59 19.51
N VAL A 212 -13.54 1.35 19.24
CA VAL A 212 -13.09 0.91 17.92
C VAL A 212 -13.84 -0.37 17.53
N ILE A 213 -14.28 -0.41 16.27
CA ILE A 213 -14.81 -1.61 15.62
C ILE A 213 -13.78 -2.05 14.59
N ILE A 214 -13.20 -3.24 14.76
CA ILE A 214 -12.15 -3.80 13.91
C ILE A 214 -12.70 -4.99 13.14
N MET A 215 -12.95 -4.83 11.84
CA MET A 215 -13.24 -5.94 10.94
C MET A 215 -11.92 -6.50 10.42
N ARG A 216 -11.56 -7.73 10.83
CA ARG A 216 -10.34 -8.41 10.34
C ARG A 216 -10.56 -9.11 9.01
N THR A 217 -11.78 -9.57 8.76
CA THR A 217 -12.25 -10.21 7.53
C THR A 217 -13.71 -9.83 7.32
N ALA A 218 -14.31 -10.29 6.22
CA ALA A 218 -15.73 -10.06 5.94
C ALA A 218 -16.69 -10.62 7.01
N THR A 219 -16.24 -11.59 7.80
CA THR A 219 -17.09 -12.28 8.80
C THR A 219 -16.60 -12.10 10.23
N LYS A 220 -15.39 -11.54 10.45
CA LYS A 220 -14.79 -11.42 11.78
C LYS A 220 -14.64 -9.96 12.17
N THR A 221 -15.43 -9.57 13.18
CA THR A 221 -15.47 -8.22 13.75
C THR A 221 -15.15 -8.30 15.24
N HIS A 222 -14.35 -7.35 15.72
CA HIS A 222 -14.01 -7.19 17.12
C HIS A 222 -14.38 -5.78 17.59
N ASN A 223 -14.77 -5.66 18.85
CA ASN A 223 -15.06 -4.38 19.48
C ASN A 223 -14.02 -4.10 20.57
N GLY A 224 -13.57 -2.85 20.65
CA GLY A 224 -12.61 -2.42 21.65
C GLY A 224 -12.92 -1.07 22.23
N THR A 225 -12.40 -0.82 23.43
CA THR A 225 -12.48 0.47 24.11
C THR A 225 -11.07 0.98 24.41
N LYS A 226 -10.83 2.26 24.13
CA LYS A 226 -9.56 2.91 24.42
C LYS A 226 -9.36 3.01 25.93
N PHE A 227 -8.24 2.52 26.43
CA PHE A 227 -7.89 2.61 27.87
C PHE A 227 -6.63 3.44 28.12
N LEU A 228 -5.73 3.60 27.14
CA LEU A 228 -4.55 4.47 27.26
C LEU A 228 -4.51 5.53 26.15
N LYS A 229 -4.38 6.79 26.56
CA LYS A 229 -4.13 7.94 25.68
C LYS A 229 -2.63 8.19 25.62
N TYR A 230 -2.05 8.29 24.42
CA TYR A 230 -0.73 8.88 24.30
C TYR A 230 -0.86 10.39 24.45
N ASN A 231 -0.31 10.94 25.53
CA ASN A 231 -0.10 12.38 25.64
C ASN A 231 1.09 12.72 24.73
N ARG A 232 0.82 13.22 23.53
CA ARG A 232 1.81 13.83 22.65
C ARG A 232 1.41 15.26 22.36
#